data_AF-A0A938TN62-F1
#
_entry.id   AF-A0A938TN62-F1
#
_cell.length_a   1.000
_cell.length_b   1.000
_cell.length_c   1.000
_cell.angle_alpha   90.00
_cell.angle_beta   90.00
_cell.angle_gamma   90.00
#
_symmetry.space_group_name_H-M   'P 1'
#
loop_
_entity.id
_entity.type
_entity.pdbx_description
1 polymer ?
#
loop_
_entity_poly.entity_id
_entity_poly.type
_entity_poly.pdbx_seq_one_letter_code
_entity_poly.pdbx_strand_id
1 'polypeptide(L)'
;MNELIVEFWYWWLLAFILLIFEMLTPGFFFMWLAAAGFITGLLVWLLPALSVNMQILIFSVFAVLAITAWRYFGKKLALETDQPLLNKRGAQYVGRIFNLHEPIINGQGKIKVDDTIWKVHGADCDLTAKVKVVGVKGTVFEVKIVD
;
A
#
# COMPACT_ATOMS: atom_id res chain seq x y z
N MET A 1 -33.04 -2.22 38.53
CA MET A 1 -31.84 -2.16 37.67
C MET A 1 -31.94 -0.85 36.93
N ASN A 2 -30.99 0.08 37.09
CA ASN A 2 -31.01 1.30 36.28
C ASN A 2 -30.86 0.88 34.82
N GLU A 3 -31.83 1.23 33.98
CA GLU A 3 -31.60 1.21 32.55
C GLU A 3 -30.56 2.28 32.27
N LEU A 4 -29.39 1.88 31.77
CA LEU A 4 -28.40 2.81 31.26
C LEU A 4 -29.06 3.57 30.11
N ILE A 5 -29.11 4.90 30.20
CA ILE A 5 -29.60 5.75 29.11
C ILE A 5 -28.37 6.31 28.42
N VAL A 6 -28.12 5.85 27.19
CA VAL A 6 -27.04 6.38 26.35
C VAL A 6 -27.69 7.23 25.27
N GLU A 7 -27.44 8.53 25.33
CA GLU A 7 -27.88 9.51 24.35
C GLU A 7 -26.95 9.58 23.13
N PHE A 8 -27.45 10.19 22.06
CA PHE A 8 -26.74 10.31 20.78
C PHE A 8 -25.36 10.99 20.89
N TRP A 9 -25.21 11.97 21.80
CA TRP A 9 -23.99 12.75 21.91
C TRP A 9 -22.81 11.94 22.46
N TYR A 10 -23.06 10.90 23.26
CA TYR A 10 -22.01 9.98 23.73
C TYR A 10 -21.36 9.23 22.57
N TRP A 11 -22.15 8.84 21.57
CA TRP A 11 -21.65 8.21 20.35
C TRP A 11 -20.82 9.17 19.50
N TRP A 12 -21.20 10.44 19.45
CA TRP A 12 -20.43 11.47 18.76
C TRP A 12 -19.14 11.82 19.49
N LEU A 13 -19.16 11.86 20.82
CA LEU A 13 -17.94 12.01 21.63
C LEU A 13 -17.00 10.83 21.39
N LEU A 14 -17.51 9.60 21.40
CA LEU A 14 -16.73 8.41 21.07
C LEU A 14 -16.12 8.51 19.66
N ALA A 15 -16.91 8.90 18.65
CA ALA A 15 -16.44 9.08 17.29
C ALA A 15 -15.31 10.14 17.21
N PHE A 16 -15.44 11.24 17.94
CA PHE A 16 -14.41 12.28 18.00
C PHE A 16 -13.12 11.79 18.66
N ILE A 17 -13.22 11.06 19.77
CA ILE A 17 -12.07 10.44 20.44
C ILE A 17 -11.35 9.46 19.50
N LEU A 18 -12.11 8.65 18.76
CA LEU A 18 -11.55 7.73 17.76
C LEU A 18 -10.79 8.48 16.65
N LEU A 19 -11.29 9.64 16.19
CA LEU A 19 -10.57 10.48 15.23
C LEU A 19 -9.28 11.06 15.81
N ILE A 20 -9.26 11.43 17.10
CA ILE A 20 -8.01 11.85 17.76
C ILE A 20 -7.00 10.71 17.76
N PHE A 21 -7.41 9.48 18.09
CA PHE A 21 -6.53 8.32 18.02
C PHE A 21 -6.01 8.07 16.60
N GLU A 22 -6.83 8.27 15.57
CA GLU A 22 -6.39 8.21 14.18
C GLU A 22 -5.27 9.20 13.88
N MET A 23 -5.32 10.42 14.42
CA MET A 23 -4.25 11.41 14.21
C MET A 23 -2.93 10.99 14.87
N LEU A 24 -2.98 10.15 15.91
CA LEU A 24 -1.80 9.64 16.61
C LEU A 24 -1.22 8.37 15.97
N THR A 25 -2.02 7.65 15.17
CA THR A 25 -1.63 6.37 14.58
C THR A 25 -1.82 6.36 13.05
N PRO A 26 -0.79 6.10 12.25
CA PRO A 26 -0.99 5.92 10.81
C PRO A 26 -1.69 4.57 10.55
N GLY A 27 -2.96 4.56 10.13
CA GLY A 27 -3.64 3.29 9.85
C GLY A 27 -5.01 3.32 9.16
N PHE A 28 -5.70 4.46 9.11
CA PHE A 28 -7.09 4.63 8.69
C PHE A 28 -8.09 3.73 9.44
N PHE A 29 -7.69 3.07 10.54
CA PHE A 29 -8.50 2.08 11.23
C PHE A 29 -9.56 2.73 12.12
N PHE A 30 -9.16 3.72 12.94
CA PHE A 30 -10.05 4.42 13.84
C PHE A 30 -11.01 5.34 13.09
N MET A 31 -10.64 5.80 11.89
CA MET A 31 -11.55 6.53 11.00
C MET A 31 -12.85 5.75 10.70
N TRP A 32 -12.74 4.45 10.40
CA TRP A 32 -13.91 3.60 10.12
C TRP A 32 -14.77 3.35 11.37
N LEU A 33 -14.12 3.21 12.53
CA LEU A 33 -14.82 3.10 13.81
C LEU A 33 -15.56 4.40 14.16
N ALA A 34 -14.93 5.56 13.91
CA ALA A 34 -15.55 6.86 14.11
C ALA A 34 -16.78 7.04 13.22
N ALA A 35 -16.71 6.64 11.95
CA ALA A 35 -17.84 6.67 11.03
C ALA A 35 -19.00 5.81 11.54
N ALA A 36 -18.73 4.59 12.02
CA ALA A 36 -19.75 3.73 12.63
C ALA A 36 -20.37 4.36 13.89
N GLY A 37 -19.56 4.98 14.74
CA GLY A 37 -20.02 5.72 15.92
C GLY A 37 -20.93 6.89 15.55
N PHE A 38 -20.55 7.66 14.53
CA PHE A 38 -21.35 8.78 14.05
C PHE A 38 -22.72 8.34 13.49
N ILE A 39 -22.74 7.29 12.67
CA ILE A 39 -23.98 6.69 12.13
C ILE A 39 -24.87 6.16 13.26
N THR A 40 -24.27 5.51 14.27
CA THR A 40 -25.03 5.02 15.44
C THR A 40 -25.64 6.18 16.23
N GLY A 41 -24.88 7.24 16.49
CA GLY A 41 -25.40 8.45 17.12
C GLY A 41 -26.52 9.10 16.31
N LEU A 42 -26.39 9.16 14.99
CA LEU A 42 -27.43 9.67 14.10
C LEU A 42 -28.72 8.84 14.19
N LEU A 43 -28.61 7.51 14.26
CA LEU A 43 -29.76 6.62 14.44
C LEU A 43 -30.43 6.78 15.80
N VAL A 44 -29.66 6.96 16.88
CA VAL A 44 -30.20 7.25 18.22
C VAL A 44 -30.90 8.61 18.26
N TRP A 45 -30.38 9.60 17.54
CA TRP A 45 -31.00 10.92 17.43
C TRP A 45 -32.35 10.85 16.67
N LEU A 46 -32.43 10.04 15.61
CA LEU A 46 -33.68 9.83 14.85
C LEU A 46 -34.68 8.91 15.57
N LEU A 47 -34.18 7.93 16.33
CA LEU A 47 -34.96 6.92 17.05
C LEU A 47 -34.55 6.89 18.53
N PRO A 48 -35.06 7.82 19.37
CA PRO A 48 -34.66 7.93 20.77
C PRO A 48 -35.07 6.72 21.63
N ALA A 49 -36.01 5.90 21.15
CA ALA A 49 -36.50 4.69 21.83
C ALA A 49 -35.56 3.48 21.71
N LEU A 50 -34.39 3.63 21.07
CA LEU A 50 -33.42 2.55 20.92
C LEU A 50 -32.76 2.20 22.26
N SER A 51 -32.93 0.94 22.69
CA SER A 51 -32.23 0.40 23.86
C SER A 51 -30.72 0.36 23.63
N VAL A 52 -29.94 0.53 24.70
CA VAL A 52 -28.47 0.53 24.64
C VAL A 52 -27.91 -0.72 23.98
N ASN A 53 -28.51 -1.89 24.25
CA ASN A 53 -28.11 -3.15 23.62
C ASN A 53 -28.23 -3.08 22.08
N MET A 54 -29.30 -2.47 21.58
CA MET A 54 -29.50 -2.27 20.15
C MET A 54 -28.50 -1.26 19.58
N GLN A 55 -28.19 -0.18 20.31
CA GLN A 55 -27.18 0.79 19.91
C GLN A 55 -25.79 0.14 19.74
N ILE A 56 -25.38 -0.70 20.70
CA ILE A 56 -24.10 -1.43 20.66
C ILE A 56 -24.08 -2.43 19.49
N LEU A 57 -25.18 -3.14 19.25
CA LEU A 57 -25.32 -4.06 18.12
C LEU A 57 -25.15 -3.34 16.79
N ILE A 58 -25.88 -2.22 16.62
CA ILE A 58 -25.82 -1.37 15.43
C ILE A 58 -24.39 -0.89 15.19
N PHE A 59 -23.75 -0.33 16.23
CA PHE A 59 -22.36 0.14 16.14
C PHE A 59 -21.41 -0.98 15.71
N SER A 60 -21.55 -2.16 16.32
CA SER A 60 -20.68 -3.31 16.05
C SER A 60 -20.83 -3.81 14.61
N VAL A 61 -22.06 -3.88 14.10
CA VAL A 61 -22.35 -4.26 12.70
C VAL A 61 -21.75 -3.23 11.74
N PHE A 62 -22.00 -1.94 11.95
CA PHE A 62 -21.44 -0.88 11.10
C PHE A 62 -19.91 -0.83 11.15
N ALA A 63 -19.30 -1.04 12.32
CA ALA A 63 -17.85 -1.09 12.47
C ALA A 63 -17.23 -2.23 11.66
N VAL A 64 -17.78 -3.45 11.78
CA VAL A 64 -17.30 -4.62 11.02
C VAL A 64 -17.48 -4.40 9.51
N LEU A 65 -18.63 -3.88 9.09
CA LEU A 65 -18.89 -3.57 7.68
C LEU A 65 -17.93 -2.51 7.13
N ALA A 66 -17.68 -1.45 7.88
CA ALA A 66 -16.77 -0.38 7.49
C ALA A 66 -15.32 -0.90 7.35
N ILE A 67 -14.84 -1.67 8.32
CA ILE A 67 -13.49 -2.25 8.29
C ILE A 67 -13.33 -3.27 7.17
N THR A 68 -14.33 -4.14 6.95
CA THR A 68 -14.30 -5.15 5.90
C THR A 68 -14.39 -4.53 4.51
N ALA A 69 -15.25 -3.52 4.32
CA ALA A 69 -15.32 -2.73 3.10
C ALA A 69 -13.97 -2.08 2.79
N TRP A 70 -13.34 -1.42 3.76
CA TRP A 70 -12.00 -0.85 3.58
C TRP A 70 -10.96 -1.88 3.16
N ARG A 71 -10.90 -3.03 3.84
CA ARG A 71 -9.92 -4.09 3.50
C ARG A 71 -10.15 -4.67 2.11
N TYR A 72 -11.42 -4.78 1.69
CA TYR A 72 -11.77 -5.31 0.38
C TYR A 72 -11.52 -4.30 -0.73
N PHE A 73 -12.00 -3.06 -0.58
CA PHE A 73 -11.85 -2.01 -1.58
C PHE A 73 -10.44 -1.42 -1.62
N GLY A 74 -9.74 -1.29 -0.48
CA GLY A 74 -8.36 -0.80 -0.44
C GLY A 74 -7.36 -1.68 -1.20
N LYS A 75 -7.58 -3.00 -1.25
CA LYS A 75 -6.79 -3.91 -2.09
C LYS A 75 -7.10 -3.78 -3.58
N LYS A 76 -8.35 -3.44 -3.92
CA LYS A 76 -8.80 -3.27 -5.30
C LYS A 76 -8.49 -1.88 -5.86
N LEU A 77 -8.39 -0.89 -4.97
CA LEU A 77 -8.02 0.50 -5.23
C LEU A 77 -6.53 0.77 -4.99
N ALA A 78 -5.72 -0.27 -4.74
CA ALA A 78 -4.33 -0.27 -5.17
C ALA A 78 -4.34 -0.31 -6.71
N LEU A 79 -4.84 0.80 -7.28
CA LEU A 79 -4.73 1.13 -8.68
C LEU A 79 -3.26 0.95 -9.03
N GLU A 80 -3.03 0.18 -10.09
CA GLU A 80 -1.78 0.24 -10.82
C GLU A 80 -1.39 1.71 -10.91
N THR A 81 -0.33 2.07 -10.18
CA THR A 81 0.10 3.45 -10.07
C THR A 81 0.31 4.00 -11.48
N ASP A 82 -0.09 5.24 -11.74
CA ASP A 82 0.00 5.89 -13.06
C ASP A 82 1.46 6.01 -13.57
N GLN A 83 2.44 5.69 -12.72
CA GLN A 83 3.87 5.66 -13.03
C GLN A 83 4.55 4.39 -12.49
N PRO A 84 4.19 3.18 -12.98
CA PRO A 84 4.83 1.95 -12.54
C PRO A 84 6.31 1.93 -12.95
N LEU A 85 6.71 2.83 -13.87
CA LEU A 85 8.07 3.02 -14.36
C LEU A 85 8.96 3.87 -13.46
N LEU A 86 8.43 4.58 -12.45
CA LEU A 86 9.28 5.32 -11.52
C LEU A 86 10.06 4.36 -10.60
N ASN A 87 9.44 3.23 -10.25
CA ASN A 87 10.09 2.07 -9.62
C ASN A 87 10.73 1.11 -10.65
N LYS A 88 10.57 1.40 -11.96
CA LYS A 88 11.25 0.71 -13.06
C LYS A 88 12.12 1.69 -13.86
N ARG A 89 12.83 2.63 -13.22
CA ARG A 89 13.91 3.39 -13.87
C ARG A 89 14.86 2.46 -14.62
N GLY A 90 15.08 1.26 -14.09
CA GLY A 90 15.81 0.20 -14.78
C GLY A 90 15.21 -0.25 -16.11
N ALA A 91 13.87 -0.33 -16.22
CA ALA A 91 13.20 -0.87 -17.39
C ALA A 91 13.33 0.02 -18.63
N GLN A 92 13.58 1.32 -18.48
CA GLN A 92 13.83 2.22 -19.61
C GLN A 92 15.11 1.87 -20.39
N TYR A 93 15.99 1.07 -19.78
CA TYR A 93 17.23 0.61 -20.37
C TYR A 93 17.11 -0.76 -21.04
N VAL A 94 15.95 -1.44 -20.89
CA VAL A 94 15.68 -2.70 -21.61
C VAL A 94 15.72 -2.43 -23.11
N GLY A 95 16.46 -3.26 -23.83
CA GLY A 95 16.73 -3.12 -25.25
C GLY A 95 17.98 -2.32 -25.59
N ARG A 96 18.58 -1.59 -24.64
CA ARG A 96 19.82 -0.83 -24.85
C ARG A 96 21.05 -1.72 -24.66
N ILE A 97 22.14 -1.35 -25.34
CA ILE A 97 23.42 -2.05 -25.32
C ILE A 97 24.41 -1.20 -24.54
N PHE A 98 25.15 -1.83 -23.63
CA PHE A 98 26.17 -1.18 -22.81
C PHE A 98 27.48 -1.96 -22.87
N ASN A 99 28.58 -1.25 -22.65
CA ASN A 99 29.87 -1.87 -22.36
C ASN A 99 29.90 -2.30 -20.89
N LEU A 100 30.60 -3.39 -20.60
CA LEU A 100 30.82 -3.82 -19.23
C LEU A 100 31.76 -2.87 -18.49
N HIS A 101 31.40 -2.54 -17.26
CA HIS A 101 32.27 -1.83 -16.33
C HIS A 101 33.10 -2.81 -15.48
N GLU A 102 32.52 -3.96 -15.14
CA GLU A 102 33.21 -5.13 -14.58
C GLU A 102 32.83 -6.36 -15.41
N PRO A 103 33.76 -7.28 -15.71
CA PRO A 103 33.47 -8.49 -16.47
C PRO A 103 32.40 -9.33 -15.74
N ILE A 104 31.65 -10.13 -16.51
CA ILE A 104 30.70 -11.06 -15.92
C ILE A 104 31.46 -12.34 -15.55
N ILE A 105 31.55 -12.63 -14.25
CA ILE A 105 32.20 -13.82 -13.71
C ILE A 105 31.20 -14.52 -12.78
N ASN A 106 30.99 -15.83 -12.95
CA ASN A 106 29.95 -16.59 -12.25
C ASN A 106 28.54 -15.98 -12.39
N GLY A 107 28.27 -15.47 -13.59
CA GLY A 107 27.03 -14.83 -13.96
C GLY A 107 26.78 -13.48 -13.32
N GLN A 108 27.75 -12.84 -12.67
CA GLN A 108 27.60 -11.51 -12.08
C GLN A 108 28.63 -10.54 -12.64
N GLY A 109 28.19 -9.34 -13.02
CA GLY A 109 29.05 -8.25 -13.43
C GLY A 109 28.43 -6.90 -13.15
N LYS A 110 28.98 -5.84 -13.73
CA LYS A 110 28.41 -4.48 -13.61
C LYS A 110 28.50 -3.72 -14.93
N ILE A 111 27.51 -2.87 -15.16
CA ILE A 111 27.52 -1.87 -16.24
C ILE A 111 27.37 -0.47 -15.65
N LYS A 112 27.89 0.53 -16.35
CA LYS A 112 27.62 1.94 -16.03
C LYS A 112 26.50 2.44 -16.92
N VAL A 113 25.44 2.96 -16.31
CA VAL A 113 24.30 3.58 -16.98
C VAL A 113 24.18 5.02 -16.51
N ASP A 114 24.33 5.95 -17.44
CA ASP A 114 24.46 7.37 -17.15
C ASP A 114 25.59 7.58 -16.11
N ASP A 115 25.27 8.04 -14.90
CA ASP A 115 26.24 8.21 -13.80
C ASP A 115 26.14 7.14 -12.70
N THR A 116 25.35 6.08 -12.91
CA THR A 116 25.12 5.04 -11.90
C THR A 116 25.65 3.67 -12.34
N ILE A 117 26.26 2.93 -11.41
CA ILE A 117 26.71 1.56 -11.66
C ILE A 117 25.59 0.59 -11.28
N TRP A 118 25.20 -0.26 -12.21
CA TRP A 118 24.17 -1.28 -12.04
C TRP A 118 24.78 -2.67 -12.06
N LYS A 119 24.27 -3.56 -11.21
CA LYS A 119 24.60 -4.98 -11.24
C LYS A 119 23.93 -5.63 -12.44
N VAL A 120 24.65 -6.50 -13.14
CA VAL A 120 24.11 -7.30 -14.24
C VAL A 120 24.25 -8.78 -13.97
N HIS A 121 23.33 -9.56 -14.54
CA HIS A 121 23.36 -11.02 -14.53
C HIS A 121 23.22 -11.53 -15.97
N GLY A 122 24.11 -12.43 -16.37
CA GLY A 122 24.20 -12.93 -17.75
C GLY A 122 25.23 -14.04 -17.89
N ALA A 123 25.55 -14.43 -19.12
CA ALA A 123 26.65 -15.37 -19.38
C ALA A 123 28.02 -14.71 -19.13
N ASP A 124 28.99 -15.51 -18.68
CA ASP A 124 30.34 -15.03 -18.40
C ASP A 124 31.00 -14.46 -19.66
N CYS A 125 31.56 -13.26 -19.52
CA CYS A 125 32.21 -12.54 -20.61
C CYS A 125 33.18 -11.49 -20.07
N ASP A 126 34.18 -11.16 -20.89
CA ASP A 126 35.21 -10.18 -20.55
C ASP A 126 34.74 -8.73 -20.76
N LEU A 127 35.61 -7.77 -20.40
CA LEU A 127 35.33 -6.34 -20.53
C LEU A 127 35.19 -5.84 -21.97
N THR A 128 35.60 -6.65 -22.96
CA THR A 128 35.50 -6.26 -24.38
C THR A 128 34.13 -6.55 -24.98
N ALA A 129 33.35 -7.42 -24.33
CA ALA A 129 32.01 -7.77 -24.74
C ALA A 129 31.00 -6.63 -24.52
N LYS A 130 30.03 -6.54 -25.43
CA LYS A 130 28.85 -5.69 -25.29
C LYS A 130 27.68 -6.52 -24.82
N VAL A 131 26.88 -5.95 -23.94
CA VAL A 131 25.71 -6.64 -23.38
C VAL A 131 24.44 -5.82 -23.59
N LYS A 132 23.37 -6.50 -24.01
CA LYS A 132 22.04 -5.92 -24.17
C LYS A 132 21.19 -6.25 -22.96
N VAL A 133 20.59 -5.23 -22.35
CA VAL A 133 19.64 -5.43 -21.25
C VAL A 133 18.36 -6.04 -21.82
N VAL A 134 17.98 -7.23 -21.34
CA VAL A 134 16.77 -7.95 -21.76
C VAL A 134 15.67 -7.88 -20.71
N GLY A 135 16.01 -7.55 -19.47
CA GLY A 135 15.05 -7.49 -18.37
C GLY A 135 15.64 -6.85 -17.11
N VAL A 136 14.79 -6.64 -16.11
CA VAL A 136 15.17 -6.09 -14.80
C VAL A 136 14.53 -6.92 -13.70
N LYS A 137 15.36 -7.46 -12.80
CA LYS A 137 14.92 -8.22 -11.62
C LYS A 137 15.35 -7.48 -10.36
N GLY A 138 14.44 -6.67 -9.82
CA GLY A 138 14.74 -5.78 -8.70
C GLY A 138 15.79 -4.72 -9.08
N THR A 139 16.98 -4.79 -8.49
CA THR A 139 18.09 -3.86 -8.74
C THR A 139 19.18 -4.45 -9.66
N VAL A 140 18.91 -5.59 -10.31
CA VAL A 140 19.85 -6.29 -11.19
C VAL A 140 19.27 -6.33 -12.61
N PHE A 141 20.08 -6.00 -13.60
CA PHE A 141 19.70 -6.15 -15.01
C PHE A 141 20.03 -7.54 -15.51
N GLU A 142 19.07 -8.16 -16.19
CA GLU A 142 19.34 -9.37 -16.97
C GLU A 142 19.86 -8.94 -18.33
N VAL A 143 21.00 -9.51 -18.73
CA VAL A 143 21.69 -9.13 -19.95
C VAL A 143 22.04 -10.34 -20.82
N LYS A 144 22.09 -10.12 -22.13
CA LYS A 144 22.64 -11.07 -23.10
C LYS A 144 23.82 -10.45 -23.82
N ILE A 145 24.83 -11.25 -24.12
CA ILE A 145 25.97 -10.85 -24.94
C ILE A 145 25.45 -10.52 -26.34
N VAL A 146 25.96 -9.43 -26.92
CA VAL A 146 25.72 -9.02 -28.30
C VAL A 146 27.02 -9.25 -29.05
N ASP A 147 26.94 -10.03 -30.13
CA ASP A 147 28.04 -10.26 -31.08
C ASP A 147 28.43 -8.97 -31.83
#